data_AF-A0A7W0VBC2-F1
#
_entry.id   AF-A0A7W0VBC2-F1
#
_cell.length_a   1.000
_cell.length_b   1.000
_cell.length_c   1.000
_cell.angle_alpha   90.00
_cell.angle_beta   90.00
_cell.angle_gamma   90.00
#
_symmetry.space_group_name_H-M   'P 1'
#
loop_
_entity.id
_entity.type
_entity.pdbx_description
1 polymer ?
#
loop_
_entity_poly.entity_id
_entity_poly.type
_entity_poly.pdbx_seq_one_letter_code
_entity_poly.pdbx_strand_id
1 'polypeptide(L)'
;MDPSPVPYFPVNEFGPLMKGLVIGGVGIIHVFLAQFAIGGGMLLYYFERAGQRGMPDARTFVDSTFKILVLVSFVLGALTGVAMWFTTIQVGARTIGLMVDEFHWLWATEWVWFAIEISAGYAFYRFGPTLDDRTRRRLLAIYAAAAWMSLFWINGILAWQLTPGRWLDGGGMWSGFFNPSFWPSLLFRTA
;
A
#
# COMPACT_ATOMS: atom_id res chain seq x y z
N MET A 1 -23.23 29.51 17.56
CA MET A 1 -21.91 28.87 17.66
C MET A 1 -21.90 27.75 16.64
N ASP A 2 -20.98 27.78 15.70
CA ASP A 2 -20.82 26.74 14.67
C ASP A 2 -20.57 25.40 15.39
N PRO A 3 -21.45 24.38 15.24
CA PRO A 3 -21.34 23.14 15.98
C PRO A 3 -20.31 22.17 15.37
N SER A 4 -19.54 22.58 14.36
CA SER A 4 -18.53 21.70 13.76
C SER A 4 -17.16 21.88 14.45
N PRO A 5 -16.66 20.87 15.20
CA PRO A 5 -15.33 20.93 15.80
C PRO A 5 -14.19 20.75 14.78
N VAL A 6 -14.49 20.77 13.47
CA VAL A 6 -13.52 20.44 12.42
C VAL A 6 -13.14 21.70 11.64
N PRO A 7 -11.86 22.10 11.63
CA PRO A 7 -11.43 23.34 10.98
C PRO A 7 -11.74 23.35 9.47
N TYR A 8 -12.12 24.51 8.95
CA TYR A 8 -12.31 24.72 7.51
C TYR A 8 -10.97 25.05 6.85
N PHE A 9 -10.53 24.21 5.92
CA PHE A 9 -9.32 24.42 5.14
C PHE A 9 -9.67 24.71 3.68
N PRO A 10 -8.90 25.58 2.99
CA PRO A 10 -9.11 25.82 1.56
C PRO A 10 -8.87 24.52 0.77
N VAL A 11 -9.79 24.23 -0.15
CA VAL A 11 -9.76 23.07 -1.05
C VAL A 11 -9.84 23.54 -2.50
N ASN A 12 -9.26 22.76 -3.41
CA ASN A 12 -9.25 23.11 -4.83
C ASN A 12 -10.53 22.61 -5.52
N GLU A 13 -11.28 23.53 -6.11
CA GLU A 13 -12.41 23.23 -6.98
C GLU A 13 -11.86 22.94 -8.38
N PHE A 14 -11.59 21.66 -8.71
CA PHE A 14 -11.01 21.22 -9.98
C PHE A 14 -11.92 21.41 -11.21
N GLY A 15 -12.79 22.44 -11.21
CA GLY A 15 -13.64 22.83 -12.33
C GLY A 15 -14.41 21.65 -12.93
N PRO A 16 -14.45 21.51 -14.27
CA PRO A 16 -15.16 20.42 -14.96
C PRO A 16 -14.64 19.02 -14.64
N LEU A 17 -13.37 18.92 -14.20
CA LEU A 17 -12.74 17.64 -13.91
C LEU A 17 -13.30 17.03 -12.62
N MET A 18 -13.91 17.82 -11.73
CA MET A 18 -14.45 17.40 -10.44
C MET A 18 -13.41 16.75 -9.49
N LYS A 19 -13.46 17.14 -8.21
CA LYS A 19 -12.60 16.59 -7.15
C LYS A 19 -12.50 15.05 -7.14
N GLY A 20 -13.64 14.38 -7.34
CA GLY A 20 -13.74 12.92 -7.34
C GLY A 20 -13.00 12.22 -8.47
N LEU A 21 -12.98 12.77 -9.69
CA LEU A 21 -12.26 12.13 -10.81
C LEU A 21 -10.75 12.31 -10.66
N VAL A 22 -10.30 13.43 -10.09
CA VAL A 22 -8.87 13.68 -9.83
C VAL A 22 -8.32 12.66 -8.84
N ILE A 23 -8.92 12.55 -7.66
CA ILE A 23 -8.49 11.57 -6.65
C ILE A 23 -8.71 10.13 -7.13
N GLY A 24 -9.81 9.86 -7.83
CA GLY A 24 -10.11 8.54 -8.40
C GLY A 24 -9.08 8.11 -9.44
N GLY A 25 -8.69 9.00 -10.35
CA GLY A 25 -7.68 8.72 -11.38
C GLY A 25 -6.31 8.42 -10.79
N VAL A 26 -5.83 9.25 -9.86
CA VAL A 26 -4.56 8.99 -9.16
C VAL A 26 -4.65 7.69 -8.36
N GLY A 27 -5.77 7.45 -7.68
CA GLY A 27 -6.02 6.25 -6.87
C GLY A 27 -6.00 4.96 -7.69
N ILE A 28 -6.65 4.94 -8.87
CA ILE A 28 -6.64 3.78 -9.77
C ILE A 28 -5.22 3.44 -10.22
N ILE A 29 -4.46 4.44 -10.66
CA ILE A 29 -3.07 4.24 -11.10
C ILE A 29 -2.22 3.72 -9.93
N HIS A 30 -2.33 4.35 -8.77
CA HIS A 30 -1.57 3.94 -7.59
C HIS A 30 -1.88 2.51 -7.15
N VAL A 31 -3.17 2.16 -7.02
CA VAL A 31 -3.58 0.80 -6.62
C VAL A 31 -3.14 -0.24 -7.64
N PHE A 32 -3.26 0.06 -8.95
CA PHE A 32 -2.78 -0.84 -10.00
C PHE A 32 -1.28 -1.13 -9.85
N LEU A 33 -0.46 -0.10 -9.62
CA LEU A 33 0.98 -0.26 -9.39
C LEU A 33 1.30 -0.98 -8.08
N ALA A 34 0.55 -0.70 -7.01
CA ALA A 34 0.71 -1.37 -5.71
C ALA A 34 0.43 -2.88 -5.80
N GLN A 35 -0.50 -3.30 -6.66
CA GLN A 35 -0.77 -4.73 -6.86
C GLN A 35 0.38 -5.48 -7.51
N PHE A 36 1.18 -4.83 -8.35
CA PHE A 36 2.43 -5.44 -8.83
C PHE A 36 3.39 -5.69 -7.68
N ALA A 37 3.52 -4.77 -6.72
CA ALA A 37 4.38 -4.93 -5.56
C ALA A 37 4.01 -6.18 -4.74
N ILE A 38 2.72 -6.29 -4.40
CA ILE A 38 2.19 -7.35 -3.53
C ILE A 38 2.24 -8.71 -4.26
N GLY A 39 1.58 -8.80 -5.41
CA GLY A 39 1.49 -10.05 -6.18
C GLY A 39 2.84 -10.46 -6.76
N GLY A 40 3.60 -9.51 -7.29
CA GLY A 40 4.95 -9.74 -7.81
C GLY A 40 5.92 -10.22 -6.74
N GLY A 41 5.88 -9.65 -5.53
CA GLY A 41 6.68 -10.13 -4.41
C GLY A 41 6.42 -11.59 -4.06
N MET A 42 5.14 -11.96 -3.94
CA MET A 42 4.74 -13.33 -3.66
C MET A 42 5.15 -14.29 -4.79
N LEU A 43 4.98 -13.88 -6.05
CA LEU A 43 5.36 -14.65 -7.23
C LEU A 43 6.87 -14.91 -7.29
N LEU A 44 7.69 -13.88 -7.05
CA LEU A 44 9.14 -14.01 -7.07
C LEU A 44 9.65 -14.86 -5.91
N TYR A 45 9.05 -14.74 -4.72
CA TYR A 45 9.34 -15.67 -3.61
C TYR A 45 9.03 -17.12 -3.97
N TYR A 46 7.90 -17.38 -4.62
CA TYR A 46 7.52 -18.72 -5.09
C TYR A 46 8.55 -19.28 -6.09
N PHE A 47 8.91 -18.51 -7.12
CA PHE A 47 9.87 -18.96 -8.13
C PHE A 47 11.29 -19.14 -7.57
N GLU A 48 11.73 -18.28 -6.65
CA GLU A 48 13.01 -18.47 -5.97
C GLU A 48 13.02 -19.80 -5.20
N ARG A 49 11.93 -20.12 -4.49
CA ARG A 49 11.78 -21.42 -3.80
C ARG A 49 11.72 -22.59 -4.78
N ALA A 50 11.06 -22.43 -5.92
CA ALA A 50 10.94 -23.46 -6.95
C ALA A 50 12.28 -23.73 -7.64
N GLY A 51 13.07 -22.68 -7.92
CA GLY A 51 14.40 -22.81 -8.51
C GLY A 51 15.34 -23.64 -7.65
N GLN A 52 15.27 -23.46 -6.34
CA GLN A 52 16.04 -24.23 -5.37
C GLN A 52 15.60 -25.68 -5.21
N ARG A 53 14.42 -26.04 -5.75
CA ARG A 53 13.92 -27.41 -5.82
C ARG A 53 14.20 -28.08 -7.17
N GLY A 54 15.01 -27.46 -8.02
CA GLY A 54 15.44 -28.04 -9.29
C GLY A 54 14.70 -27.52 -10.53
N MET A 55 14.13 -26.31 -10.47
CA MET A 55 13.59 -25.62 -11.66
C MET A 55 14.62 -24.60 -12.20
N PRO A 56 15.51 -24.99 -13.13
CA PRO A 56 16.65 -24.16 -13.53
C PRO A 56 16.25 -22.78 -14.07
N ASP A 57 15.13 -22.69 -14.79
CA ASP A 57 14.67 -21.43 -15.40
C ASP A 57 14.05 -20.45 -14.39
N ALA A 58 13.64 -20.93 -13.22
CA ALA A 58 12.96 -20.09 -12.23
C ALA A 58 13.88 -19.01 -11.66
N ARG A 59 15.17 -19.30 -11.51
CA ARG A 59 16.16 -18.33 -11.02
C ARG A 59 16.41 -17.22 -12.04
N THR A 60 16.55 -17.58 -13.32
CA THR A 60 16.68 -16.63 -14.43
C THR A 60 15.44 -15.74 -14.55
N PHE A 61 14.25 -16.30 -14.35
CA PHE A 61 13.00 -15.54 -14.31
C PHE A 61 13.00 -14.53 -13.16
N VAL A 62 13.40 -14.93 -11.95
CA VAL A 62 13.48 -14.03 -10.80
C VAL A 62 14.45 -12.89 -11.08
N ASP A 63 15.67 -13.18 -11.51
CA ASP A 63 16.71 -12.16 -11.70
C ASP A 63 16.36 -11.17 -12.84
N SER A 64 15.69 -11.63 -13.90
CA SER A 64 15.26 -10.77 -15.01
C SER A 64 14.02 -9.93 -14.67
N THR A 65 13.06 -10.50 -13.94
CA THR A 65 11.77 -9.85 -13.64
C THR A 65 11.86 -8.91 -12.43
N PHE A 66 12.75 -9.19 -11.48
CA PHE A 66 12.84 -8.43 -10.23
C PHE A 66 13.16 -6.95 -10.46
N LYS A 67 14.00 -6.63 -11.45
CA LYS A 67 14.30 -5.23 -11.80
C LYS A 67 13.06 -4.47 -12.27
N ILE A 68 12.21 -5.12 -13.07
CA ILE A 68 10.95 -4.53 -13.57
C ILE A 68 10.00 -4.31 -12.39
N LEU A 69 9.87 -5.33 -11.53
CA LEU A 69 9.06 -5.21 -10.32
C LEU A 69 9.47 -3.98 -9.51
N VAL A 70 10.76 -3.85 -9.17
CA VAL A 70 11.29 -2.70 -8.43
C VAL A 70 11.03 -1.37 -9.14
N LEU A 71 11.27 -1.25 -10.44
CA LEU A 71 11.04 0.01 -11.16
C LEU A 71 9.57 0.42 -11.14
N VAL A 72 8.66 -0.52 -11.39
CA VAL A 72 7.23 -0.27 -11.44
C VAL A 72 6.66 -0.03 -10.05
N SER A 73 6.95 -0.90 -9.07
CA SER A 73 6.40 -0.79 -7.72
C SER A 73 7.08 0.30 -6.90
N PHE A 74 8.42 0.40 -6.91
CA PHE A 74 9.10 1.34 -6.02
C PHE A 74 9.09 2.75 -6.56
N VAL A 75 9.45 2.92 -7.84
CA VAL A 75 9.59 4.28 -8.38
C VAL A 75 8.22 4.84 -8.70
N LEU A 76 7.47 4.17 -9.59
CA LEU A 76 6.16 4.68 -9.98
C LEU A 76 5.13 4.55 -8.84
N GLY A 77 5.13 3.42 -8.11
CA GLY A 77 4.25 3.25 -6.96
C GLY A 77 4.50 4.26 -5.84
N ALA A 78 5.75 4.52 -5.43
CA ALA A 78 6.03 5.53 -4.40
C ALA A 78 5.67 6.95 -4.86
N LEU A 79 6.02 7.32 -6.11
CA LEU A 79 5.68 8.64 -6.65
C LEU A 79 4.16 8.86 -6.69
N THR A 80 3.40 7.85 -7.12
CA THR A 80 1.93 7.94 -7.15
C THR A 80 1.31 7.91 -5.74
N GLY A 81 1.94 7.25 -4.77
CA GLY A 81 1.53 7.30 -3.36
C GLY A 81 1.73 8.69 -2.74
N VAL A 82 2.86 9.34 -3.02
CA VAL A 82 3.10 10.73 -2.62
C VAL A 82 2.10 11.67 -3.31
N ALA A 83 1.82 11.45 -4.60
CA ALA A 83 0.79 12.21 -5.32
C ALA A 83 -0.59 12.06 -4.66
N MET A 84 -0.98 10.85 -4.23
CA MET A 84 -2.24 10.61 -3.50
C MET A 84 -2.35 11.46 -2.24
N TRP A 85 -1.28 11.58 -1.46
CA TRP A 85 -1.26 12.44 -0.27
C TRP A 85 -1.50 13.92 -0.60
N PHE A 86 -0.78 14.45 -1.58
CA PHE A 86 -1.00 15.85 -1.99
C PHE A 86 -2.39 16.07 -2.56
N THR A 87 -2.93 15.13 -3.34
CA THR A 87 -4.26 15.23 -3.93
C THR A 87 -5.37 15.16 -2.88
N THR A 88 -5.28 14.21 -1.94
CA THR A 88 -6.31 13.99 -0.90
C THR A 88 -6.47 15.21 0.02
N ILE A 89 -5.36 15.85 0.41
CA ILE A 89 -5.37 17.08 1.21
C ILE A 89 -6.08 18.22 0.47
N GLN A 90 -5.83 18.37 -0.83
CA GLN A 90 -6.43 19.44 -1.64
C GLN A 90 -7.90 19.19 -2.00
N VAL A 91 -8.30 17.92 -2.10
CA VAL A 91 -9.66 17.51 -2.49
C VAL A 91 -10.60 17.47 -1.28
N GLY A 92 -10.14 16.94 -0.15
CA GLY A 92 -10.98 16.59 0.98
C GLY A 92 -10.27 16.75 2.32
N ALA A 93 -9.79 17.96 2.61
CA ALA A 93 -9.07 18.31 3.84
C ALA A 93 -9.79 17.85 5.13
N ARG A 94 -11.13 17.95 5.17
CA ARG A 94 -11.93 17.48 6.30
C ARG A 94 -11.87 15.97 6.50
N THR A 95 -12.04 15.21 5.41
CA THR A 95 -12.03 13.74 5.45
C THR A 95 -10.65 13.22 5.83
N ILE A 96 -9.60 13.73 5.18
CA ILE A 96 -8.23 13.32 5.48
C ILE A 96 -7.82 13.74 6.91
N GLY A 97 -8.28 14.90 7.38
CA GLY A 97 -8.05 15.35 8.76
C GLY A 97 -8.60 14.37 9.79
N LEU A 98 -9.87 13.96 9.65
CA LEU A 98 -10.47 12.95 10.53
C LEU A 98 -9.74 11.60 10.48
N MET A 99 -9.30 11.18 9.30
CA MET A 99 -8.54 9.93 9.15
C MET A 99 -7.17 10.02 9.82
N VAL A 100 -6.50 11.17 9.75
CA VAL A 100 -5.22 11.39 10.42
C VAL A 100 -5.42 11.41 11.94
N ASP A 101 -6.42 12.13 12.43
CA ASP A 101 -6.72 12.20 13.87
C ASP A 101 -6.96 10.79 14.44
N GLU A 102 -7.74 9.97 13.75
CA GLU A 102 -8.08 8.61 14.20
C GLU A 102 -6.96 7.58 13.98
N PHE A 103 -6.31 7.61 12.82
CA PHE A 103 -5.48 6.49 12.34
C PHE A 103 -3.99 6.82 12.13
N HIS A 104 -3.49 7.98 12.56
CA HIS A 104 -2.08 8.36 12.34
C HIS A 104 -1.07 7.28 12.76
N TRP A 105 -1.28 6.58 13.87
CA TRP A 105 -0.39 5.48 14.29
C TRP A 105 -0.47 4.24 13.40
N LEU A 106 -1.65 3.92 12.88
CA LEU A 106 -1.82 2.81 11.94
C LEU A 106 -1.19 3.15 10.59
N TRP A 107 -1.32 4.41 10.16
CA TRP A 107 -0.66 4.90 8.95
C TRP A 107 0.86 4.93 9.11
N ALA A 108 1.38 5.38 10.25
CA ALA A 108 2.81 5.32 10.56
C ALA A 108 3.33 3.86 10.51
N THR A 109 2.53 2.91 11.00
CA THR A 109 2.86 1.48 10.91
C THR A 109 2.93 1.00 9.46
N GLU A 110 1.99 1.42 8.61
CA GLU A 110 2.02 1.15 7.16
C GLU A 110 3.30 1.69 6.51
N TRP A 111 3.71 2.92 6.83
CA TRP A 111 4.95 3.52 6.30
C TRP A 111 6.20 2.76 6.72
N VAL A 112 6.23 2.19 7.94
CA VAL A 112 7.33 1.34 8.39
C VAL A 112 7.39 0.06 7.56
N TRP A 113 6.25 -0.59 7.30
CA TRP A 113 6.20 -1.77 6.43
C TRP A 113 6.61 -1.44 4.99
N PHE A 114 6.16 -0.30 4.46
CA PHE A 114 6.56 0.19 3.14
C PHE A 114 8.07 0.48 3.06
N ALA A 115 8.66 1.05 4.11
CA ALA A 115 10.11 1.27 4.19
C ALA A 115 10.89 -0.06 4.23
N ILE A 116 10.39 -1.06 4.96
CA ILE A 116 10.95 -2.41 4.99
C ILE A 116 10.86 -3.06 3.61
N GLU A 117 9.72 -2.93 2.93
CA GLU A 117 9.52 -3.42 1.56
C GLU A 117 10.57 -2.84 0.61
N ILE A 118 10.70 -1.51 0.58
CA ILE A 118 11.68 -0.81 -0.27
C ILE A 118 13.11 -1.26 0.06
N SER A 119 13.44 -1.32 1.35
CA SER A 119 14.78 -1.70 1.80
C SER A 119 15.13 -3.13 1.41
N ALA A 120 14.20 -4.07 1.63
CA ALA A 120 14.38 -5.48 1.26
C ALA A 120 14.49 -5.65 -0.26
N GLY A 121 13.65 -4.96 -1.03
CA GLY A 121 13.69 -5.08 -2.48
C GLY A 121 14.94 -4.43 -3.07
N TYR A 122 15.38 -3.28 -2.56
CA TYR A 122 16.63 -2.67 -3.01
C TYR A 122 17.84 -3.52 -2.65
N ALA A 123 17.87 -4.10 -1.44
CA ALA A 123 18.92 -5.02 -1.03
C ALA A 123 18.97 -6.26 -1.95
N PHE A 124 17.80 -6.83 -2.30
CA PHE A 124 17.75 -7.95 -3.25
C PHE A 124 18.19 -7.53 -4.65
N TYR A 125 17.77 -6.37 -5.15
CA TYR A 125 18.21 -5.85 -6.45
C TYR A 125 19.74 -5.67 -6.50
N ARG A 126 20.33 -5.12 -5.44
CA ARG A 126 21.75 -4.76 -5.41
C ARG A 126 22.68 -5.94 -5.12
N PHE A 127 22.28 -6.81 -4.20
CA PHE A 127 23.12 -7.89 -3.66
C PHE A 127 22.61 -9.29 -4.04
N GLY A 128 21.41 -9.42 -4.60
CA GLY A 128 20.82 -10.70 -5.01
C GLY A 128 21.77 -11.65 -5.74
N PRO A 129 22.59 -11.20 -6.71
CA PRO A 129 23.54 -12.07 -7.41
C PRO A 129 24.67 -12.64 -6.53
N THR A 130 25.01 -11.97 -5.43
CA THR A 130 26.12 -12.36 -4.54
C THR A 130 25.66 -13.12 -3.29
N LEU A 131 24.34 -13.21 -3.07
CA LEU A 131 23.76 -13.83 -1.88
C LEU A 131 23.55 -15.33 -2.07
N ASP A 132 23.66 -16.07 -0.98
CA ASP A 132 23.30 -17.48 -0.95
C ASP A 132 21.77 -17.68 -1.04
N ASP A 133 21.38 -18.87 -1.46
CA ASP A 133 19.99 -19.26 -1.71
C ASP A 133 19.07 -19.08 -0.48
N ARG A 134 19.61 -19.24 0.74
CA ARG A 134 18.83 -19.03 1.96
C ARG A 134 18.56 -17.54 2.18
N THR A 135 19.56 -16.69 2.01
CA THR A 135 19.39 -15.24 2.23
C THR A 135 18.54 -14.60 1.15
N ARG A 136 18.69 -15.01 -0.12
CA ARG A 136 17.81 -14.57 -1.23
C ARG A 136 16.34 -14.82 -0.92
N ARG A 137 15.99 -16.05 -0.53
CA ARG A 137 14.61 -16.40 -0.14
C ARG A 137 14.12 -15.59 1.05
N ARG A 138 14.96 -15.38 2.06
CA ARG A 138 14.59 -14.60 3.25
C ARG A 138 14.27 -13.16 2.88
N LEU A 139 15.08 -12.53 2.03
CA LEU A 139 14.82 -11.17 1.53
C LEU A 139 13.51 -11.09 0.76
N LEU A 140 13.24 -12.04 -0.16
CA LEU A 140 11.98 -12.07 -0.90
C LEU A 140 10.77 -12.35 0.01
N ALA A 141 10.93 -13.18 1.05
CA ALA A 141 9.88 -13.41 2.03
C ALA A 141 9.59 -12.16 2.87
N ILE A 142 10.63 -11.43 3.30
CA ILE A 142 10.50 -10.15 4.01
C ILE A 142 9.80 -9.13 3.11
N TYR A 143 10.23 -9.03 1.84
CA TYR A 143 9.62 -8.17 0.84
C TYR A 143 8.12 -8.46 0.69
N ALA A 144 7.75 -9.72 0.42
CA ALA A 144 6.37 -10.11 0.20
C ALA A 144 5.49 -9.91 1.44
N ALA A 145 6.02 -10.24 2.63
CA ALA A 145 5.33 -10.00 3.89
C ALA A 145 5.13 -8.50 4.15
N ALA A 146 6.16 -7.68 3.92
CA ALA A 146 6.08 -6.24 4.10
C ALA A 146 5.08 -5.58 3.14
N ALA A 147 5.11 -5.93 1.86
CA ALA A 147 4.15 -5.45 0.87
C ALA A 147 2.70 -5.80 1.24
N TRP A 148 2.46 -7.04 1.69
CA TRP A 148 1.14 -7.46 2.15
C TRP A 148 0.71 -6.76 3.44
N MET A 149 1.63 -6.53 4.38
CA MET A 149 1.34 -5.77 5.60
C MET A 149 1.00 -4.31 5.28
N SER A 150 1.67 -3.67 4.32
CA SER A 150 1.29 -2.35 3.83
C SER A 150 -0.15 -2.34 3.33
N LEU A 151 -0.54 -3.33 2.50
CA LEU A 151 -1.92 -3.52 2.06
C LEU A 151 -2.88 -3.69 3.25
N PHE A 152 -2.54 -4.54 4.23
CA PHE A 152 -3.39 -4.81 5.39
C PHE A 152 -3.73 -3.54 6.16
N TRP A 153 -2.74 -2.70 6.45
CA TRP A 153 -2.93 -1.46 7.21
C TRP A 153 -3.68 -0.40 6.40
N ILE A 154 -3.28 -0.13 5.15
CA ILE A 154 -3.98 0.88 4.34
C ILE A 154 -5.41 0.45 4.02
N ASN A 155 -5.67 -0.85 3.84
CA ASN A 155 -7.01 -1.38 3.59
C ASN A 155 -7.98 -1.03 4.71
N GLY A 156 -7.58 -1.18 5.97
CA GLY A 156 -8.48 -0.87 7.09
C GLY A 156 -8.83 0.61 7.19
N ILE A 157 -7.83 1.47 6.98
CA ILE A 157 -8.01 2.93 6.96
C ILE A 157 -8.96 3.35 5.82
N LEU A 158 -8.77 2.81 4.61
CA LEU A 158 -9.60 3.18 3.45
C LEU A 158 -11.01 2.58 3.51
N ALA A 159 -11.17 1.35 4.00
CA ALA A 159 -12.48 0.72 4.13
C ALA A 159 -13.39 1.48 5.11
N TRP A 160 -12.81 2.14 6.11
CA TRP A 160 -13.53 2.99 7.05
C TRP A 160 -14.25 4.17 6.36
N GLN A 161 -13.68 4.72 5.28
CA GLN A 161 -14.30 5.84 4.55
C GLN A 161 -15.65 5.47 3.93
N LEU A 162 -15.82 4.19 3.56
CA LEU A 162 -17.06 3.68 2.96
C LEU A 162 -18.02 3.15 4.02
N THR A 163 -17.50 2.42 5.00
CA THR A 163 -18.30 1.78 6.05
C THR A 163 -17.64 2.00 7.41
N PRO A 164 -17.88 3.13 8.09
CA PRO A 164 -17.26 3.40 9.39
C PRO A 164 -17.79 2.48 10.51
N GLY A 165 -18.99 1.91 10.36
CA GLY A 165 -19.56 0.93 11.27
C GLY A 165 -19.68 1.43 12.71
N ARG A 166 -19.25 0.60 13.67
CA ARG A 166 -19.33 0.88 15.12
C ARG A 166 -18.48 2.06 15.58
N TRP A 167 -17.60 2.59 14.73
CA TRP A 167 -16.88 3.83 15.03
C TRP A 167 -17.85 5.00 15.27
N LEU A 168 -19.02 5.00 14.63
CA LEU A 168 -20.04 6.04 14.83
C LEU A 168 -20.64 6.05 16.25
N ASP A 169 -20.53 4.96 17.01
CA ASP A 169 -21.13 4.82 18.34
C ASP A 169 -20.28 5.42 19.47
N GLY A 170 -19.04 5.83 19.17
CA GLY A 170 -18.13 6.37 20.20
C GLY A 170 -16.68 6.62 19.81
N GLY A 171 -16.30 6.51 18.53
CA GLY A 171 -14.99 6.93 18.03
C GLY A 171 -13.82 6.03 18.42
N GLY A 172 -13.99 4.70 18.45
CA GLY A 172 -12.90 3.79 18.80
C GLY A 172 -12.03 3.40 17.59
N MET A 173 -10.72 3.69 17.62
CA MET A 173 -9.76 3.38 16.53
C MET A 173 -9.88 1.96 15.99
N TRP A 174 -9.83 0.95 16.86
CA TRP A 174 -9.92 -0.45 16.42
C TRP A 174 -11.29 -0.82 15.85
N SER A 175 -12.36 -0.18 16.33
CA SER A 175 -13.71 -0.39 15.78
C SER A 175 -13.86 0.24 14.39
N GLY A 176 -13.16 1.34 14.12
CA GLY A 176 -13.09 1.95 12.80
C GLY A 176 -12.16 1.18 11.85
N PHE A 177 -11.02 0.70 12.34
CA PHE A 177 -10.07 -0.07 11.54
C PHE A 177 -10.65 -1.43 11.13
N PHE A 178 -11.18 -2.20 12.07
CA PHE A 178 -11.86 -3.47 11.81
C PHE A 178 -13.34 -3.26 11.51
N ASN A 179 -13.62 -2.39 10.55
CA ASN A 179 -14.97 -2.10 10.10
C ASN A 179 -15.58 -3.27 9.28
N PRO A 180 -16.91 -3.24 9.01
CA PRO A 180 -17.59 -4.34 8.33
C PRO A 180 -16.99 -4.73 6.96
N SER A 181 -16.41 -3.78 6.22
CA SER A 181 -15.80 -4.03 4.92
C SER A 181 -14.32 -4.40 4.97
N PHE A 182 -13.69 -4.43 6.16
CA PHE A 182 -12.26 -4.74 6.33
C PHE A 182 -11.88 -6.07 5.67
N TRP A 183 -12.48 -7.17 6.11
CA TRP A 183 -12.14 -8.51 5.66
C TRP A 183 -12.52 -8.77 4.20
N PRO A 184 -13.74 -8.40 3.74
CA PRO A 184 -14.10 -8.55 2.32
C PRO A 184 -13.15 -7.78 1.40
N SER A 185 -12.81 -6.55 1.74
CA SER A 185 -11.88 -5.72 0.95
C SER A 185 -10.46 -6.29 0.97
N LEU A 186 -9.98 -6.75 2.13
CA LEU A 186 -8.64 -7.35 2.24
C LEU A 186 -8.50 -8.61 1.38
N LEU A 187 -9.48 -9.51 1.45
CA LEU A 187 -9.49 -10.73 0.66
C LEU A 187 -9.54 -10.42 -0.84
N PHE A 188 -10.43 -9.51 -1.25
CA PHE A 188 -10.55 -9.10 -2.65
C PHE A 188 -9.27 -8.45 -3.19
N ARG A 189 -8.55 -7.70 -2.37
CA ARG A 189 -7.29 -7.05 -2.78
C ARG A 189 -6.07 -7.95 -2.67
N THR A 190 -6.17 -9.10 -2.01
CA THR A 190 -5.09 -10.08 -1.87
C THR A 190 -5.13 -11.14 -2.97
N ALA A 191 -6.33 -11.52 -3.42
CA ALA A 191 -6.56 -12.52 -4.46
C ALA A 191 -6.38 -11.94 -5.88
#